data_AF-A0A067L4Y6-F1
#
_entry.id   AF-A0A067L4Y6-F1
#
_cell.length_a   1.000
_cell.length_b   1.000
_cell.length_c   1.000
_cell.angle_alpha   90.00
_cell.angle_beta   90.00
_cell.angle_gamma   90.00
#
_symmetry.space_group_name_H-M   'P 1'
#
loop_
_entity.id
_entity.type
_entity.pdbx_description
1 polymer ?
#
loop_
_entity_poly.entity_id
_entity_poly.type
_entity_poly.pdbx_seq_one_letter_code
_entity_poly.pdbx_strand_id
1 'polypeptide(L)' 'MSTQGGNTQGGWGNTQGGNIQGGGSGNTQSGNTQGGGYGNTQGGNTQGGGYGNTQGGNTQGGGHGNTYGGNTLG' A
#
# COMPACT_ATOMS: atom_id res chain seq x y z
N MET A 1 -3.56 -10.46 10.07
CA MET A 1 -4.91 -9.98 10.43
C MET A 1 -5.54 -9.36 9.19
N SER A 2 -6.87 -9.37 9.03
CA SER A 2 -7.52 -8.71 7.86
C SER A 2 -8.59 -7.73 8.34
N THR A 3 -8.54 -6.51 7.80
CA THR A 3 -9.44 -5.40 8.19
C THR A 3 -10.28 -4.96 7.01
N GLN A 4 -11.59 -4.82 7.20
CA GLN A 4 -12.50 -4.29 6.18
C GLN A 4 -12.97 -2.90 6.62
N GLY A 5 -12.68 -1.87 5.82
CA GLY A 5 -12.99 -0.47 6.10
C GLY A 5 -12.19 0.17 7.25
N GLY A 6 -11.37 -0.61 7.98
CA GLY A 6 -10.57 -0.13 9.09
C GLY A 6 -9.15 0.25 8.68
N ASN A 7 -8.56 1.24 9.36
CA ASN A 7 -7.16 1.57 9.19
C ASN A 7 -6.28 0.66 10.07
N THR A 8 -5.13 0.22 9.55
CA THR A 8 -4.14 -0.54 10.32
C THR A 8 -2.84 0.25 10.46
N GLN A 9 -2.18 0.11 11.61
CA GLN A 9 -0.93 0.81 11.89
C GLN A 9 0.20 -0.21 12.12
N GLY A 10 0.99 -0.46 11.08
CA GLY A 10 2.11 -1.40 11.09
C GLY A 10 1.73 -2.87 11.34
N GLY A 11 2.71 -3.76 11.19
CA GLY A 11 2.53 -5.21 11.42
C GLY A 11 2.05 -6.00 10.20
N TRP A 12 1.51 -7.20 10.42
CA TRP A 12 1.16 -8.15 9.36
C TRP A 12 -0.35 -8.21 9.12
N GLY A 13 -0.83 -7.66 8.00
CA GLY A 13 -2.26 -7.74 7.71
C GLY A 13 -2.75 -7.10 6.42
N ASN A 14 -3.84 -7.65 5.88
CA ASN A 14 -4.47 -7.17 4.67
C ASN A 14 -5.61 -6.20 5.00
N THR A 15 -5.82 -5.19 4.17
CA THR A 15 -6.91 -4.24 4.36
C THR A 15 -7.75 -4.09 3.09
N GLN A 16 -9.07 -4.14 3.20
CA GLN A 16 -9.99 -3.88 2.10
C GLN A 16 -10.80 -2.62 2.40
N GLY A 17 -10.67 -1.58 1.58
CA GLY A 17 -11.36 -0.30 1.71
C GLY A 17 -10.84 0.60 2.83
N GLY A 18 -9.76 0.23 3.50
CA GLY A 18 -9.13 0.99 4.58
C GLY A 18 -7.66 1.28 4.30
N ASN A 19 -7.02 2.10 5.15
CA ASN A 19 -5.64 2.53 4.93
C ASN A 19 -4.64 1.81 5.85
N ILE A 20 -3.47 1.49 5.32
CA ILE A 20 -2.34 0.97 6.12
C ILE A 20 -1.37 2.12 6.37
N GLN A 21 -0.94 2.32 7.61
CA GLN A 21 0.07 3.31 7.98
C GLN A 21 1.26 2.67 8.72
N GLY A 22 2.49 3.00 8.33
CA GLY A 22 3.73 2.57 9.00
C GLY A 22 4.35 1.26 8.50
N GLY A 23 5.41 0.85 9.20
CA GLY A 23 6.24 -0.35 8.96
C GLY A 23 5.49 -1.67 9.06
N GLY A 24 5.33 -2.43 7.96
CA GLY A 24 4.60 -3.70 8.01
C GLY A 24 4.63 -4.53 6.72
N SER A 25 3.93 -5.67 6.73
CA SER A 25 3.71 -6.48 5.55
C SER A 25 2.24 -6.84 5.34
N GLY A 26 1.70 -6.60 4.15
CA GLY A 26 0.29 -6.84 3.88
C GLY A 26 -0.24 -6.16 2.64
N ASN A 27 -1.39 -6.63 2.15
CA ASN A 27 -2.00 -6.13 0.92
C ASN A 27 -3.16 -5.19 1.20
N THR A 28 -3.27 -4.12 0.41
CA THR A 28 -4.38 -3.17 0.46
C THR A 28 -5.21 -3.26 -0.82
N GLN A 29 -6.52 -3.39 -0.69
CA GLN A 29 -7.45 -3.30 -1.83
C GLN A 29 -8.40 -2.12 -1.64
N SER A 30 -8.51 -1.27 -2.65
CA SER A 30 -9.35 -0.05 -2.67
C SER A 30 -9.11 0.91 -1.50
N GLY A 31 -7.87 0.95 -0.99
CA GLY A 31 -7.44 1.81 0.11
C GLY A 31 -5.99 2.24 -0.04
N ASN A 32 -5.50 3.12 0.81
CA ASN A 32 -4.16 3.70 0.67
C ASN A 32 -3.16 3.08 1.64
N THR A 33 -1.92 2.91 1.17
CA THR A 33 -0.79 2.45 1.98
C THR A 33 0.17 3.62 2.18
N GLN A 34 0.52 3.97 3.42
CA GLN A 34 1.42 5.06 3.74
C GLN A 34 2.53 4.60 4.69
N GLY A 35 3.79 4.73 4.30
CA GLY A 35 4.95 4.25 5.05
C GLY A 35 5.76 3.19 4.29
N GLY A 36 6.85 2.71 4.92
CA GLY A 36 7.70 1.67 4.34
C GLY A 36 7.28 0.27 4.76
N GLY A 37 7.45 -0.73 3.90
CA GLY A 37 6.98 -2.09 4.19
C GLY A 37 6.96 -2.99 2.95
N TYR A 38 6.44 -4.20 3.11
CA TYR A 38 6.34 -5.21 2.05
C TYR A 38 4.87 -5.52 1.71
N GLY A 39 4.36 -5.15 0.54
CA GLY A 39 2.94 -5.35 0.28
C GLY A 39 2.42 -4.85 -1.06
N ASN A 40 1.30 -5.40 -1.54
CA ASN A 40 0.69 -4.95 -2.78
C ASN A 40 -0.54 -4.07 -2.53
N THR A 41 -0.69 -3.01 -3.31
CA THR A 41 -1.87 -2.14 -3.29
C THR A 41 -2.64 -2.32 -4.60
N GLN A 42 -3.95 -2.57 -4.55
CA GLN A 42 -4.82 -2.63 -5.72
C GLN A 42 -5.94 -1.58 -5.61
N GLY A 43 -6.09 -0.73 -6.61
CA GLY A 43 -7.15 0.28 -6.68
C GLY A 43 -7.02 1.42 -5.67
N GLY A 44 -5.82 1.64 -5.10
CA GLY A 44 -5.55 2.71 -4.15
C GLY A 44 -4.11 3.17 -4.21
N ASN A 45 -3.75 4.19 -3.43
CA ASN A 45 -2.45 4.86 -3.56
C ASN A 45 -1.44 4.38 -2.52
N THR A 46 -0.19 4.30 -2.91
CA THR A 46 0.95 3.97 -2.05
C THR A 46 1.83 5.20 -1.87
N GLN A 47 2.18 5.58 -0.65
CA GLN A 47 3.10 6.69 -0.37
C GLN A 47 4.15 6.28 0.68
N GLY A 48 5.42 6.24 0.31
CA GLY A 48 6.53 5.83 1.19
C GLY A 48 7.57 4.96 0.50
N GLY A 49 8.66 4.65 1.21
CA GLY A 49 9.74 3.78 0.71
C GLY A 49 9.60 2.35 1.22
N GLY A 50 9.26 1.41 0.33
CA GLY A 50 9.07 -0.01 0.65
C GLY A 50 9.15 -0.90 -0.60
N TYR A 51 8.88 -2.20 -0.44
CA TYR A 51 8.88 -3.17 -1.53
C TYR A 51 7.46 -3.63 -1.85
N GLY A 52 6.96 -3.42 -3.06
CA GLY A 52 5.56 -3.74 -3.34
C GLY A 52 5.03 -3.29 -4.69
N ASN A 53 4.00 -3.96 -5.20
CA ASN A 53 3.37 -3.57 -6.46
C ASN A 53 2.09 -2.77 -6.21
N THR A 54 1.87 -1.71 -6.99
CA THR A 54 0.62 -0.95 -7.03
C THR A 54 -0.09 -1.23 -8.36
N GLN A 55 -1.36 -1.61 -8.34
CA GLN A 55 -2.18 -1.75 -9.55
C GLN A 55 -3.38 -0.82 -9.49
N GLY A 56 -3.62 -0.02 -10.52
CA GLY A 56 -4.78 0.86 -10.64
C GLY A 56 -4.78 2.06 -9.68
N GLY A 57 -3.62 2.40 -9.12
CA GLY A 57 -3.44 3.56 -8.25
C GLY A 57 -2.02 4.11 -8.34
N ASN A 58 -1.75 5.20 -7.63
CA ASN A 58 -0.48 5.91 -7.74
C ASN A 58 0.52 5.51 -6.64
N THR A 59 1.80 5.53 -6.96
CA THR A 59 2.90 5.31 -6.01
C THR A 59 3.71 6.60 -5.87
N GLN A 60 4.00 7.03 -4.64
CA GLN A 60 4.86 8.18 -4.35
C GLN A 60 5.96 7.81 -3.34
N GLY A 61 7.24 7.98 -3.70
CA GLY A 61 8.40 7.76 -2.84
C GLY A 61 9.40 6.73 -3.40
N GLY A 62 10.61 6.69 -2.81
CA GLY A 62 11.76 5.92 -3.29
C GLY A 62 11.78 4.41 -2.99
N GLY A 63 10.62 3.76 -3.01
CA GLY A 63 10.52 2.30 -2.83
C GLY A 63 10.89 1.48 -4.06
N HIS A 64 11.05 0.18 -3.90
CA HIS A 64 11.28 -0.78 -4.99
C HIS A 64 9.98 -1.52 -5.34
N GLY A 65 9.39 -1.21 -6.49
CA GLY A 65 8.07 -1.75 -6.82
C GLY A 65 7.60 -1.38 -8.21
N ASN A 66 6.64 -2.13 -8.75
CA ASN A 66 6.02 -1.83 -10.03
C ASN A 66 4.68 -1.12 -9.81
N THR A 67 4.40 -0.10 -10.63
CA THR A 67 3.07 0.51 -10.72
C THR A 67 2.45 0.18 -12.05
N TYR A 68 1.28 -0.46 -12.04
CA TYR A 68 0.53 -0.83 -13.24
C TYR A 68 -0.77 -0.03 -13.32
N GLY A 69 -0.99 0.70 -14.40
CA GLY A 69 -2.23 1.46 -14.61
C GLY A 69 -2.40 2.68 -13.69
N GLY A 70 -1.29 3.17 -13.11
CA GLY A 70 -1.22 4.43 -12.36
C GLY A 70 0.17 5.04 -12.48
N ASN A 71 0.45 6.11 -11.75
CA ASN A 71 1.70 6.86 -11.87
C ASN A 71 2.66 6.57 -10.72
N THR A 72 3.97 6.53 -11.01
CA THR A 72 5.02 6.53 -9.98
C THR A 72 5.70 7.89 -9.94
N LEU A 73 5.73 8.52 -8.77
CA LEU A 73 6.55 9.71 -8.49
C LEU A 73 7.62 9.34 -7.46
N GLY A 74 8.90 9.50 -7.83
CA GLY A 74 10.05 9.26 -6.94
C GLY A 74 10.21 10.34 -5.90
#